data_AF-A0A7S2W1U5-F1
#
_entry.id   AF-A0A7S2W1U5-F1
#
_cell.length_a   1.000
_cell.length_b   1.000
_cell.length_c   1.000
_cell.angle_alpha   90.00
_cell.angle_beta   90.00
_cell.angle_gamma   90.00
#
_symmetry.space_group_name_H-M   'P 1'
#
loop_
_entity.id
_entity.type
_entity.pdbx_description
1 polymer ?
#
loop_
_entity_poly.entity_id
_entity_poly.type
_entity_poly.pdbx_seq_one_letter_code
_entity_poly.pdbx_strand_id
1 'polypeptide(L)'
;KHGENFINIPKDVSGIVRSCQFFAIILMVASQDDLFCAVSFFFDGYSPEILKKAPHATFLKFIICGSLKLIGGALSLFLTFILVVQSEKVIGLFLNFAALTFLSDIDDVFFNLAGYFVFTDELGILFGKIQSLQIPVPRRYPDINNSISSYRFINYCYITLAFLTWWMVLVWFQKEGRYFCDSIQAQFGDESLSVLGLYSGSYDRINKISLPSYRINSRSVYIRRHNKDAMFAYCKSLKAWVFAIDLE
;
A
#
# COMPACT_ATOMS: atom_id res chain seq x y z
N LYS A 1 -17.34 -10.90 17.50
CA LYS A 1 -16.50 -10.73 16.29
C LYS A 1 -16.45 -9.25 15.95
N HIS A 2 -15.60 -8.47 16.61
CA HIS A 2 -15.50 -7.03 16.36
C HIS A 2 -14.01 -6.70 16.17
N GLY A 3 -13.71 -6.00 15.06
CA GLY A 3 -12.37 -5.51 14.75
C GLY A 3 -11.46 -6.50 14.01
N GLU A 4 -11.96 -7.28 13.07
CA GLU A 4 -11.06 -8.03 12.17
C GLU A 4 -10.25 -7.03 11.34
N ASN A 5 -8.93 -7.11 11.45
CA ASN A 5 -7.98 -6.30 10.71
C ASN A 5 -8.00 -6.74 9.24
N PHE A 6 -8.98 -6.25 8.48
CA PHE A 6 -9.26 -6.70 7.11
C PHE A 6 -8.05 -6.62 6.18
N ILE A 7 -7.22 -5.58 6.36
CA ILE A 7 -6.04 -5.31 5.54
C ILE A 7 -4.78 -5.95 6.15
N ASN A 8 -4.91 -6.76 7.21
CA ASN A 8 -3.79 -7.40 7.91
C ASN A 8 -2.62 -6.43 8.21
N ILE A 9 -2.95 -5.22 8.67
CA ILE A 9 -1.96 -4.20 8.98
C ILE A 9 -1.15 -4.66 10.20
N PRO A 10 0.19 -4.75 10.11
CA PRO A 10 1.00 -5.27 11.19
C PRO A 10 0.93 -4.41 12.45
N LYS A 11 0.91 -5.08 13.59
CA LYS A 11 0.81 -4.48 14.93
C LYS A 11 2.23 -4.22 15.44
N ASP A 12 2.56 -2.97 15.74
CA ASP A 12 3.87 -2.54 16.24
C ASP A 12 5.06 -2.78 15.30
N VAL A 13 5.05 -2.10 14.17
CA VAL A 13 6.17 -2.08 13.21
C VAL A 13 7.41 -1.40 13.80
N SER A 14 8.59 -2.02 13.62
CA SER A 14 9.89 -1.46 14.01
C SER A 14 10.14 -0.08 13.40
N GLY A 15 10.81 0.81 14.14
CA GLY A 15 11.13 2.17 13.66
C GLY A 15 11.94 2.19 12.36
N ILE A 16 12.82 1.19 12.16
CA ILE A 16 13.59 1.04 10.92
C ILE A 16 12.66 0.74 9.75
N VAL A 17 11.73 -0.21 9.93
CA VAL A 17 10.76 -0.58 8.89
C VAL A 17 9.85 0.61 8.56
N ARG A 18 9.40 1.38 9.56
CA ARG A 18 8.64 2.62 9.32
C ARG A 18 9.42 3.64 8.48
N SER A 19 10.72 3.78 8.73
CA SER A 19 11.58 4.67 7.96
C SER A 19 11.72 4.16 6.51
N CYS A 20 11.92 2.87 6.32
CA CYS A 20 11.92 2.26 4.98
C CYS A 20 10.57 2.42 4.26
N GLN A 21 9.45 2.26 4.95
CA GLN A 21 8.11 2.48 4.39
C GLN A 21 7.91 3.93 3.93
N PHE A 22 8.40 4.91 4.68
CA PHE A 22 8.37 6.32 4.28
C PHE A 22 9.10 6.55 2.95
N PHE A 23 10.34 6.07 2.82
CA PHE A 23 11.10 6.19 1.58
C PHE A 23 10.47 5.39 0.43
N ALA A 24 9.92 4.20 0.74
CA ALA A 24 9.24 3.38 -0.24
C ALA A 24 8.02 4.07 -0.84
N ILE A 25 7.26 4.85 -0.06
CA ILE A 25 6.12 5.63 -0.59
C ILE A 25 6.61 6.71 -1.57
N ILE A 26 7.73 7.37 -1.27
CA ILE A 26 8.32 8.37 -2.17
C ILE A 26 8.77 7.70 -3.48
N LEU A 27 9.46 6.56 -3.36
CA LEU A 27 9.92 5.77 -4.51
C LEU A 27 8.75 5.23 -5.33
N MET A 28 7.73 4.69 -4.67
CA MET A 28 6.50 4.18 -5.29
C MET A 28 5.83 5.25 -6.16
N VAL A 29 5.66 6.47 -5.65
CA VAL A 29 5.08 7.56 -6.45
C VAL A 29 6.03 7.95 -7.58
N ALA A 30 7.35 7.96 -7.35
CA ALA A 30 8.34 8.31 -8.36
C ALA A 30 8.42 7.30 -9.52
N SER A 31 8.17 6.02 -9.24
CA SER A 31 8.17 4.95 -10.23
C SER A 31 6.89 4.87 -11.07
N GLN A 32 5.86 5.68 -10.75
CA GLN A 32 4.55 5.55 -11.39
C GLN A 32 4.37 6.44 -12.62
N ASP A 33 4.99 6.05 -13.73
CA ASP A 33 4.95 6.82 -14.98
C ASP A 33 3.55 6.88 -15.63
N ASP A 34 2.77 5.80 -15.53
CA ASP A 34 1.47 5.72 -16.22
C ASP A 34 0.45 6.71 -15.71
N LEU A 35 0.43 6.95 -14.39
CA LEU A 35 -0.47 7.92 -13.78
C LEU A 35 -0.12 9.34 -14.27
N PHE A 36 1.16 9.71 -14.26
CA PHE A 36 1.59 11.03 -14.75
C PHE A 36 1.36 11.20 -16.25
N CYS A 37 1.57 10.15 -17.02
CA CYS A 37 1.28 10.14 -18.45
C CYS A 37 -0.23 10.31 -18.69
N ALA A 38 -1.09 9.63 -17.95
CA ALA A 38 -2.54 9.76 -18.08
C ALA A 38 -3.03 11.17 -17.70
N VAL A 39 -2.53 11.73 -16.59
CA VAL A 39 -2.84 13.10 -16.18
C VAL A 39 -2.40 14.09 -17.26
N SER A 40 -1.16 14.00 -17.72
CA SER A 40 -0.63 14.88 -18.77
C SER A 40 -1.43 14.75 -20.07
N PHE A 41 -1.83 13.53 -20.43
CA PHE A 41 -2.67 13.25 -21.59
C PHE A 41 -4.02 13.98 -21.53
N PHE A 42 -4.64 14.08 -20.35
CA PHE A 42 -5.85 14.87 -20.18
C PHE A 42 -5.62 16.38 -20.26
N PHE A 43 -4.48 16.88 -19.75
CA PHE A 43 -4.13 18.31 -19.84
C PHE A 43 -3.79 18.75 -21.25
N ASP A 44 -3.10 17.92 -22.02
CA ASP A 44 -2.81 18.20 -23.43
C ASP A 44 -4.10 18.27 -24.26
N GLY A 45 -5.13 17.54 -23.84
CA GLY A 45 -6.45 17.56 -24.44
C GLY A 45 -6.50 16.93 -25.83
N TYR A 46 -7.70 16.85 -26.38
CA TYR A 46 -7.91 16.26 -27.70
C TYR A 46 -7.58 17.27 -28.82
N SER A 47 -6.62 16.93 -29.68
CA SER A 47 -6.34 17.72 -30.89
C SER A 47 -7.10 17.17 -32.09
N PRO A 48 -7.87 17.99 -32.83
CA PRO A 48 -8.56 17.56 -34.05
C PRO A 48 -7.57 17.18 -35.17
N GLU A 49 -6.30 17.53 -35.06
CA GLU A 49 -5.25 17.09 -36.00
C GLU A 49 -5.02 15.57 -35.94
N ILE A 50 -5.39 14.92 -34.82
CA ILE A 50 -5.30 13.47 -34.68
C ILE A 50 -6.25 12.77 -35.67
N LEU A 51 -7.41 13.36 -35.96
CA LEU A 51 -8.35 12.84 -36.98
C LEU A 51 -7.73 12.82 -38.38
N LYS A 52 -6.81 13.74 -38.69
CA LYS A 52 -6.11 13.77 -39.99
C LYS A 52 -5.17 12.57 -40.15
N LYS A 53 -4.57 12.08 -39.06
CA LYS A 53 -3.68 10.90 -39.06
C LYS A 53 -4.43 9.59 -38.84
N ALA A 54 -5.51 9.62 -38.05
CA ALA A 54 -6.30 8.47 -37.67
C ALA A 54 -7.81 8.83 -37.71
N PRO A 55 -8.51 8.58 -38.83
CA PRO A 55 -9.90 9.02 -39.02
C PRO A 55 -10.90 8.35 -38.06
N HIS A 56 -10.51 7.23 -37.43
CA HIS A 56 -11.33 6.50 -36.45
C HIS A 56 -11.02 6.84 -34.99
N ALA A 57 -10.13 7.81 -34.73
CA ALA A 57 -9.74 8.25 -33.39
C ALA A 57 -10.76 9.28 -32.84
N THR A 58 -11.95 8.79 -32.49
CA THR A 58 -13.03 9.63 -31.94
C THR A 58 -12.69 10.16 -30.54
N PHE A 59 -13.28 11.29 -30.16
CA PHE A 59 -13.12 11.88 -28.82
C PHE A 59 -13.47 10.90 -27.69
N LEU A 60 -14.50 10.07 -27.88
CA LEU A 60 -14.88 9.05 -26.91
C LEU A 60 -13.76 8.02 -26.67
N LYS A 61 -13.08 7.57 -27.73
CA LYS A 61 -11.93 6.66 -27.59
C LYS A 61 -10.76 7.31 -26.87
N PHE A 62 -10.54 8.61 -27.11
CA PHE A 62 -9.53 9.39 -26.38
C PHE A 62 -9.84 9.42 -24.87
N ILE A 63 -11.07 9.76 -24.48
CA ILE A 63 -11.47 9.80 -23.07
C ILE A 63 -11.37 8.40 -22.43
N ILE A 64 -11.86 7.37 -23.09
CA ILE A 64 -11.82 5.99 -22.57
C ILE A 64 -10.37 5.53 -22.37
N CYS A 65 -9.51 5.75 -23.36
CA CYS A 65 -8.09 5.36 -23.27
C CYS A 65 -7.38 6.10 -22.12
N GLY A 66 -7.56 7.42 -22.02
CA GLY A 66 -7.00 8.21 -20.91
C GLY A 66 -7.52 7.74 -19.55
N SER A 67 -8.81 7.40 -19.46
CA SER A 67 -9.44 6.98 -18.21
C SER A 67 -8.96 5.60 -17.78
N LEU A 68 -8.85 4.65 -18.71
CA LEU A 68 -8.30 3.32 -18.44
C LEU A 68 -6.85 3.41 -17.97
N LYS A 69 -6.03 4.25 -18.62
CA LYS A 69 -4.65 4.46 -18.21
C LYS A 69 -4.54 5.09 -16.81
N LEU A 70 -5.41 6.06 -16.51
CA LEU A 70 -5.48 6.68 -15.18
C LEU A 70 -5.91 5.67 -14.11
N ILE A 71 -6.92 4.86 -14.38
CA ILE A 71 -7.43 3.83 -13.45
C ILE A 71 -6.35 2.77 -13.21
N GLY A 72 -5.69 2.28 -14.26
CA GLY A 72 -4.58 1.33 -14.14
C GLY A 72 -3.45 1.89 -13.28
N GLY A 73 -3.04 3.14 -13.56
CA GLY A 73 -2.06 3.85 -12.76
C GLY A 73 -2.47 4.03 -11.29
N ALA A 74 -3.73 4.38 -11.03
CA ALA A 74 -4.24 4.57 -9.66
C ALA A 74 -4.34 3.26 -8.89
N LEU A 75 -4.81 2.18 -9.51
CA LEU A 75 -4.93 0.85 -8.90
C LEU A 75 -3.55 0.25 -8.59
N SER A 76 -2.60 0.37 -9.52
CA SER A 76 -1.22 -0.09 -9.29
C SER A 76 -0.56 0.67 -8.13
N LEU A 77 -0.75 1.99 -8.06
CA LEU A 77 -0.25 2.81 -6.94
C LEU A 77 -0.89 2.40 -5.61
N PHE A 78 -2.21 2.20 -5.59
CA PHE A 78 -2.96 1.78 -4.41
C PHE A 78 -2.54 0.37 -3.92
N LEU A 79 -2.37 -0.58 -4.85
CA LEU A 79 -1.93 -1.93 -4.54
C LEU A 79 -0.51 -1.92 -3.94
N THR A 80 0.40 -1.15 -4.56
CA THR A 80 1.77 -1.00 -4.07
C THR A 80 1.79 -0.41 -2.67
N PHE A 81 0.93 0.59 -2.41
CA PHE A 81 0.78 1.18 -1.09
C PHE A 81 0.34 0.15 -0.03
N ILE A 82 -0.67 -0.68 -0.35
CA ILE A 82 -1.10 -1.75 0.55
C ILE A 82 0.06 -2.69 0.86
N LEU A 83 0.80 -3.13 -0.15
CA LEU A 83 1.95 -4.03 0.01
C LEU A 83 3.06 -3.43 0.88
N VAL A 84 3.31 -2.12 0.76
CA VAL A 84 4.27 -1.39 1.60
C VAL A 84 3.79 -1.35 3.05
N VAL A 85 2.51 -1.03 3.28
CA VAL A 85 1.93 -0.93 4.63
C VAL A 85 1.85 -2.28 5.34
N GLN A 86 1.54 -3.35 4.61
CA GLN A 86 1.45 -4.71 5.15
C GLN A 86 2.81 -5.32 5.52
N SER A 87 3.89 -4.78 4.97
CA SER A 87 5.22 -5.36 5.18
C SER A 87 5.75 -5.16 6.60
N GLU A 88 6.01 -6.27 7.29
CA GLU A 88 6.61 -6.29 8.63
C GLU A 88 8.14 -6.17 8.62
N LYS A 89 8.77 -6.53 7.50
CA LYS A 89 10.22 -6.67 7.37
C LYS A 89 10.71 -5.87 6.18
N VAL A 90 11.86 -5.21 6.34
CA VAL A 90 12.50 -4.44 5.26
C VAL A 90 12.70 -5.28 3.99
N ILE A 91 13.14 -6.53 4.14
CA ILE A 91 13.35 -7.43 3.00
C ILE A 91 12.05 -7.75 2.26
N GLY A 92 10.93 -7.87 2.97
CA GLY A 92 9.62 -8.10 2.35
C GLY A 92 9.15 -6.89 1.55
N LEU A 93 9.52 -5.67 1.99
CA LEU A 93 9.23 -4.45 1.25
C LEU A 93 9.97 -4.43 -0.10
N PHE A 94 11.27 -4.71 -0.08
CA PHE A 94 12.07 -4.77 -1.32
C PHE A 94 11.62 -5.90 -2.25
N LEU A 95 11.24 -7.06 -1.68
CA LEU A 95 10.72 -8.17 -2.46
C LEU A 95 9.40 -7.83 -3.14
N ASN A 96 8.47 -7.18 -2.43
CA ASN A 96 7.20 -6.73 -3.00
C ASN A 96 7.43 -5.71 -4.12
N PHE A 97 8.38 -4.78 -3.95
CA PHE A 97 8.73 -3.81 -4.98
C PHE A 97 9.33 -4.49 -6.21
N ALA A 98 10.30 -5.39 -6.02
CA ALA A 98 10.89 -6.16 -7.11
C ALA A 98 9.86 -7.01 -7.87
N ALA A 99 8.92 -7.64 -7.16
CA ALA A 99 7.85 -8.42 -7.76
C ALA A 99 6.90 -7.54 -8.62
N LEU A 100 6.59 -6.33 -8.17
CA LEU A 100 5.77 -5.38 -8.93
C LEU A 100 6.49 -4.87 -10.19
N THR A 101 7.77 -4.50 -10.07
CA THR A 101 8.58 -4.13 -11.24
C THR A 101 8.65 -5.27 -12.25
N PHE A 102 8.94 -6.48 -11.77
CA PHE A 102 8.97 -7.67 -12.61
C PHE A 102 7.62 -7.96 -13.29
N LEU A 103 6.50 -7.76 -12.58
CA LEU A 103 5.17 -7.91 -13.16
C LEU A 103 4.89 -6.86 -14.25
N SER A 104 5.36 -5.63 -14.06
CA SER A 104 5.28 -4.58 -15.09
C SER A 104 6.08 -4.96 -16.33
N ASP A 105 7.31 -5.45 -16.15
CA ASP A 105 8.17 -5.87 -17.26
C ASP A 105 7.54 -7.04 -18.04
N ILE A 106 6.87 -7.96 -17.34
CA ILE A 106 6.14 -9.07 -17.95
C ILE A 106 5.00 -8.57 -18.83
N ASP A 107 4.22 -7.59 -18.36
CA ASP A 107 3.09 -7.02 -19.13
C ASP A 107 3.59 -6.40 -20.45
N ASP A 108 4.69 -5.65 -20.39
CA ASP A 108 5.34 -5.09 -21.59
C ASP A 108 5.83 -6.18 -22.55
N VAL A 109 6.43 -7.26 -22.03
CA VAL A 109 6.86 -8.40 -22.84
C VAL A 109 5.66 -9.09 -23.48
N PHE A 110 4.56 -9.30 -22.76
CA PHE A 110 3.34 -9.89 -23.33
C PHE A 110 2.71 -9.00 -24.41
N PHE A 111 2.70 -7.68 -24.22
CA PHE A 111 2.22 -6.76 -25.24
C PHE A 111 3.07 -6.85 -26.52
N ASN A 112 4.39 -6.90 -26.37
CA ASN A 112 5.31 -7.07 -27.49
C ASN A 112 5.14 -8.44 -28.16
N LEU A 113 5.02 -9.51 -27.37
CA LEU A 113 4.80 -10.87 -27.87
C LEU A 113 3.45 -11.03 -28.57
N ALA A 114 2.39 -10.39 -28.08
CA ALA A 114 1.10 -10.34 -28.77
C ALA A 114 1.25 -9.71 -30.16
N GLY A 115 2.11 -8.69 -30.31
CA GLY A 115 2.46 -8.13 -31.62
C GLY A 115 3.15 -9.14 -32.55
N TYR A 116 3.99 -10.03 -32.01
CA TYR A 116 4.69 -11.06 -32.79
C TYR A 116 3.87 -12.34 -33.06
N PHE A 117 2.94 -12.70 -32.18
CA PHE A 117 2.26 -14.00 -32.19
C PHE A 117 0.83 -13.97 -32.76
N VAL A 118 0.27 -12.81 -33.13
CA VAL A 118 -1.05 -12.76 -33.77
C VAL A 118 -0.94 -13.25 -35.23
N PHE A 119 -1.23 -14.54 -35.39
CA PHE A 119 -1.04 -15.49 -36.50
C PHE A 119 -1.71 -15.19 -37.87
N THR A 120 -1.83 -13.93 -38.32
CA THR A 120 -2.22 -13.66 -39.73
C THR A 120 -1.38 -12.51 -40.30
N ASP A 121 -0.89 -12.68 -41.52
CA ASP A 121 -0.09 -11.65 -42.23
C ASP A 121 -0.80 -10.28 -42.24
N GLU A 122 -2.13 -10.28 -42.29
CA GLU A 122 -2.95 -9.05 -42.22
C GLU A 122 -2.93 -8.37 -40.85
N LEU A 123 -2.97 -9.13 -39.75
CA LEU A 123 -2.91 -8.56 -38.39
C LEU A 123 -1.51 -8.12 -38.01
N GLY A 124 -0.46 -8.78 -38.49
CA GLY A 124 0.94 -8.33 -38.33
C GLY A 124 1.17 -6.98 -39.01
N ILE A 125 0.62 -6.78 -40.21
CA ILE A 125 0.62 -5.47 -40.88
C ILE A 125 -0.19 -4.45 -40.07
N LEU A 126 -1.35 -4.83 -39.52
CA LEU A 126 -2.17 -3.94 -38.71
C LEU A 126 -1.48 -3.53 -37.40
N PHE A 127 -0.81 -4.46 -36.72
CA PHE A 127 -0.01 -4.21 -35.51
C PHE A 127 1.21 -3.35 -35.81
N GLY A 128 1.96 -3.65 -36.88
CA GLY A 128 3.04 -2.79 -37.35
C GLY A 128 2.55 -1.38 -37.69
N LYS A 129 1.32 -1.27 -38.23
CA LYS A 129 0.66 0.01 -38.47
C LYS A 129 0.24 0.70 -37.18
N ILE A 130 -0.28 -0.02 -36.18
CA ILE A 130 -0.65 0.54 -34.86
C ILE A 130 0.59 0.96 -34.06
N GLN A 131 1.68 0.20 -34.13
CA GLN A 131 2.94 0.50 -33.46
C GLN A 131 3.68 1.66 -34.13
N SER A 132 3.63 1.78 -35.47
CA SER A 132 4.10 2.97 -36.19
C SER A 132 3.15 4.17 -36.09
N LEU A 133 1.86 3.90 -35.83
CA LEU A 133 0.86 4.85 -35.33
C LEU A 133 0.91 4.97 -33.80
N GLN A 134 2.00 4.58 -33.12
CA GLN A 134 2.36 5.29 -31.90
C GLN A 134 2.51 6.73 -32.34
N ILE A 135 1.40 7.47 -32.32
CA ILE A 135 1.35 8.90 -32.53
C ILE A 135 2.31 9.33 -31.45
N PRO A 136 3.53 9.79 -31.80
CA PRO A 136 4.37 10.39 -30.80
C PRO A 136 3.46 11.48 -30.29
N VAL A 137 2.99 11.39 -29.04
CA VAL A 137 2.18 12.44 -28.44
C VAL A 137 3.06 13.64 -28.67
N PRO A 138 2.73 14.53 -29.62
CA PRO A 138 3.70 15.52 -30.03
C PRO A 138 3.86 16.32 -28.76
N ARG A 139 5.05 16.25 -28.12
CA ARG A 139 5.35 17.10 -26.98
C ARG A 139 5.04 18.48 -27.49
N ARG A 140 3.91 19.02 -27.02
CA ARG A 140 3.35 20.24 -27.56
C ARG A 140 4.38 21.31 -27.17
N TYR A 141 5.21 21.66 -28.15
CA TYR A 141 6.36 22.57 -28.09
C TYR A 141 7.66 22.05 -27.43
N PRO A 142 8.80 22.01 -28.17
CA PRO A 142 10.13 21.89 -27.55
C PRO A 142 10.54 23.14 -26.75
N ASP A 143 9.85 24.27 -26.89
CA ASP A 143 10.20 25.55 -26.24
C ASP A 143 9.42 25.88 -24.94
N ILE A 144 8.43 25.07 -24.53
CA ILE A 144 7.67 25.25 -23.26
C ILE A 144 8.17 24.26 -22.18
N ASN A 145 9.44 23.89 -22.25
CA ASN A 145 10.01 22.80 -21.44
C ASN A 145 9.92 23.07 -19.91
N ASN A 146 9.90 24.34 -19.49
CA ASN A 146 9.84 24.68 -18.07
C ASN A 146 8.43 24.53 -17.45
N SER A 147 7.35 24.87 -18.19
CA SER A 147 5.99 24.88 -17.60
C SER A 147 5.42 23.48 -17.41
N ILE A 148 5.69 22.55 -18.35
CA ILE A 148 5.24 21.16 -18.27
C ILE A 148 6.01 20.41 -17.16
N SER A 149 7.30 20.69 -17.03
CA SER A 149 8.14 20.14 -15.96
C SER A 149 7.65 20.58 -14.57
N SER A 150 7.30 21.86 -14.41
CA SER A 150 6.71 22.37 -13.15
C SER A 150 5.36 21.73 -12.83
N TYR A 151 4.47 21.54 -13.81
CA TYR A 151 3.18 20.91 -13.57
C TYR A 151 3.30 19.44 -13.16
N ARG A 152 4.20 18.68 -13.80
CA ARG A 152 4.49 17.29 -13.42
C ARG A 152 5.06 17.20 -12.01
N PHE A 153 5.96 18.10 -11.65
CA PHE A 153 6.53 18.18 -10.31
C PHE A 153 5.47 18.53 -9.25
N ILE A 154 4.57 19.47 -9.54
CA ILE A 154 3.47 19.83 -8.62
C ILE A 154 2.54 18.63 -8.37
N ASN A 155 2.15 17.90 -9.42
CA ASN A 155 1.32 16.69 -9.24
C ASN A 155 2.04 15.61 -8.45
N TYR A 156 3.34 15.41 -8.72
CA TYR A 156 4.17 14.50 -7.96
C TYR A 156 4.14 14.85 -6.47
N CYS A 157 4.44 16.11 -6.12
CA CYS A 157 4.38 16.56 -4.72
C CYS A 157 3.00 16.38 -4.09
N TYR A 158 1.92 16.70 -4.82
CA TYR A 158 0.56 16.55 -4.33
C TYR A 158 0.20 15.09 -4.02
N ILE A 159 0.48 14.17 -4.96
CA ILE A 159 0.20 12.74 -4.80
C ILE A 159 1.06 12.15 -3.67
N THR A 160 2.36 12.46 -3.64
CA THR A 160 3.25 12.01 -2.56
C THR A 160 2.77 12.50 -1.21
N LEU A 161 2.37 13.77 -1.08
CA LEU A 161 1.83 14.31 0.17
C LEU A 161 0.55 13.60 0.59
N ALA A 162 -0.37 13.33 -0.35
CA ALA A 162 -1.61 12.60 -0.07
C ALA A 162 -1.31 11.19 0.49
N PHE A 163 -0.43 10.41 -0.13
CA PHE A 163 -0.07 9.08 0.37
C PHE A 163 0.72 9.12 1.68
N LEU A 164 1.58 10.13 1.88
CA LEU A 164 2.29 10.31 3.15
C LEU A 164 1.33 10.68 4.28
N THR A 165 0.34 11.55 4.04
CA THR A 165 -0.67 11.86 5.06
C THR A 165 -1.50 10.64 5.42
N TRP A 166 -1.91 9.83 4.42
CA TRP A 166 -2.60 8.57 4.68
C TRP A 166 -1.73 7.61 5.50
N TRP A 167 -0.48 7.42 5.12
CA TRP A 167 0.46 6.58 5.87
C TRP A 167 0.64 7.08 7.32
N MET A 168 0.74 8.39 7.54
CA MET A 168 0.85 8.98 8.87
C MET A 168 -0.38 8.67 9.74
N VAL A 169 -1.59 8.73 9.17
CA VAL A 169 -2.83 8.33 9.86
C VAL A 169 -2.79 6.85 10.25
N LEU A 170 -2.29 5.98 9.37
CA LEU A 170 -2.12 4.55 9.67
C LEU A 170 -1.11 4.31 10.79
N VAL A 171 0.05 4.98 10.75
CA VAL A 171 1.06 4.91 11.82
C VAL A 171 0.48 5.41 13.14
N TRP A 172 -0.34 6.45 13.12
CA TRP A 172 -1.02 6.94 14.30
C TRP A 172 -1.99 5.90 14.87
N PHE A 173 -2.83 5.27 14.03
CA PHE A 173 -3.70 4.17 14.45
C PHE A 173 -2.94 2.94 14.96
N GLN A 174 -1.77 2.63 14.39
CA GLN A 174 -0.86 1.60 14.88
C GLN A 174 -0.33 1.93 16.29
N LYS A 175 0.06 3.18 16.54
CA LYS A 175 0.54 3.65 17.85
C LYS A 175 -0.57 3.72 18.90
N GLU A 176 -1.78 4.10 18.50
CA GLU A 176 -2.95 4.07 19.38
C GLU A 176 -3.34 2.63 19.74
N GLY A 177 -2.89 1.68 18.93
CA GLY A 177 -3.11 0.27 19.12
C GLY A 177 -4.48 -0.19 18.63
N ARG A 178 -5.13 0.53 17.72
CA ARG A 178 -6.47 0.14 17.21
C ARG A 178 -6.48 -1.24 16.57
N TYR A 179 -5.34 -1.69 16.04
CA TYR A 179 -5.20 -3.01 15.42
C TYR A 179 -4.94 -4.16 16.42
N PHE A 180 -4.73 -3.90 17.72
CA PHE A 180 -4.63 -4.96 18.72
C PHE A 180 -5.98 -5.61 19.01
N CYS A 181 -5.94 -6.90 19.36
CA CYS A 181 -7.14 -7.64 19.73
C CYS A 181 -7.78 -7.01 20.97
N ASP A 182 -9.11 -6.99 21.03
CA ASP A 182 -9.81 -6.51 22.24
C ASP A 182 -9.68 -7.51 23.38
N SER A 183 -9.62 -8.80 23.06
CA SER A 183 -9.39 -9.85 24.03
C SER A 183 -8.46 -10.92 23.47
N ILE A 184 -7.77 -11.61 24.38
CA ILE A 184 -6.97 -12.80 24.09
C ILE A 184 -7.46 -13.94 24.98
N GLN A 185 -7.44 -15.17 24.45
CA GLN A 185 -7.62 -16.36 25.25
C GLN A 185 -6.26 -16.97 25.53
N ALA A 186 -5.98 -17.24 26.80
CA ALA A 186 -4.78 -17.93 27.22
C ALA A 186 -5.18 -19.22 27.91
N GLN A 187 -4.48 -20.31 27.57
CA GLN A 187 -4.61 -21.60 28.21
C GLN A 187 -3.21 -22.02 28.64
N PHE A 188 -3.02 -22.22 29.94
CA PHE A 188 -1.77 -22.72 30.49
C PHE A 188 -1.85 -24.23 30.61
N GLY A 189 -0.75 -24.92 30.28
CA GLY A 189 -0.62 -26.36 30.50
C GLY A 189 -0.16 -26.66 31.93
N ASP A 190 -0.51 -27.84 32.43
CA ASP A 190 -0.24 -28.26 33.81
C ASP A 190 1.19 -28.84 34.00
N GLU A 191 1.99 -28.90 32.93
CA GLU A 191 3.29 -29.61 32.93
C GLU A 191 4.38 -28.93 33.77
N SER A 192 4.34 -27.61 33.89
CA SER A 192 5.37 -26.84 34.61
C SER A 192 4.92 -26.44 36.01
N LEU A 193 3.73 -25.83 36.13
CA LEU A 193 3.13 -25.42 37.40
C LEU A 193 1.62 -25.63 37.30
N SER A 194 1.08 -26.57 38.06
CA SER A 194 -0.36 -26.87 38.10
C SER A 194 -1.22 -25.66 38.51
N VAL A 195 -0.64 -24.74 39.29
CA VAL A 195 -1.30 -23.48 39.70
C VAL A 195 -1.59 -22.56 38.50
N LEU A 196 -0.82 -22.63 37.42
CA LEU A 196 -1.06 -21.78 36.23
C LEU A 196 -2.37 -22.14 35.52
N GLY A 197 -2.84 -23.38 35.64
CA GLY A 197 -4.12 -23.82 35.09
C GLY A 197 -5.29 -22.96 35.58
N LEU A 198 -5.22 -22.48 36.84
CA LEU A 198 -6.23 -21.61 37.46
C LEU A 198 -6.34 -20.23 36.80
N TYR A 199 -5.33 -19.81 36.04
CA TYR A 199 -5.30 -18.53 35.33
C TYR A 199 -5.62 -18.67 33.83
N SER A 200 -6.02 -19.85 33.37
CA SER A 200 -6.56 -20.02 32.03
C SER A 200 -7.88 -19.25 31.88
N GLY A 201 -8.07 -18.58 30.74
CA GLY A 201 -9.30 -17.81 30.49
C GLY A 201 -9.15 -16.70 29.47
N SER A 202 -10.17 -15.84 29.41
CA SER A 202 -10.19 -14.66 28.56
C SER A 202 -9.63 -13.44 29.28
N TYR A 203 -8.74 -12.73 28.61
CA TYR A 203 -8.12 -11.49 29.06
C TYR A 203 -8.56 -10.37 28.13
N ASP A 204 -9.07 -9.29 28.70
CA ASP A 204 -9.52 -8.13 27.97
C ASP A 204 -8.48 -7.02 28.02
N ARG A 205 -8.34 -6.31 26.91
CA ARG A 205 -7.47 -5.16 26.79
C ARG A 205 -8.03 -3.99 27.61
N ILE A 206 -7.20 -3.39 28.45
CA ILE A 206 -7.56 -2.19 29.22
C ILE A 206 -7.61 -0.99 28.29
N ASN A 207 -8.71 -0.82 27.55
CA ASN A 207 -8.71 0.20 26.50
C ASN A 207 -9.62 1.40 26.75
N LYS A 208 -10.62 1.34 27.65
CA LYS A 208 -11.63 2.40 27.64
C LYS A 208 -12.32 2.80 28.95
N ILE A 209 -12.10 2.15 30.09
CA ILE A 209 -12.96 2.41 31.25
C ILE A 209 -12.11 2.57 32.52
N SER A 210 -12.04 3.84 32.95
CA SER A 210 -11.85 4.36 34.31
C SER A 210 -10.48 4.65 34.94
N LEU A 211 -9.31 4.33 34.37
CA LEU A 211 -8.04 4.78 34.96
C LEU A 211 -7.04 5.31 33.91
N PRO A 212 -6.56 6.56 34.03
CA PRO A 212 -5.71 7.22 33.01
C PRO A 212 -4.27 6.67 32.88
N SER A 213 -3.90 5.60 33.61
CA SER A 213 -2.49 5.25 33.85
C SER A 213 -2.11 3.78 33.67
N TYR A 214 -2.80 3.00 32.82
CA TYR A 214 -2.43 1.58 32.59
C TYR A 214 -1.86 1.28 31.19
N ARG A 215 -1.09 2.22 30.63
CA ARG A 215 -0.09 1.88 29.61
C ARG A 215 1.25 1.69 30.30
N ILE A 216 1.65 0.45 30.55
CA ILE A 216 3.02 0.16 30.99
C ILE A 216 3.92 0.37 29.76
N ASN A 217 4.76 1.41 29.80
CA ASN A 217 5.70 1.75 28.73
C ASN A 217 5.06 1.91 27.33
N SER A 218 3.87 2.53 27.26
CA SER A 218 3.12 2.76 26.00
C SER A 218 2.65 1.50 25.27
N ARG A 219 2.52 0.36 25.96
CA ARG A 219 2.05 -0.90 25.36
C ARG A 219 0.71 -1.36 25.92
N SER A 220 0.04 -2.19 25.12
CA SER A 220 -1.23 -2.85 25.46
C SER A 220 -1.03 -3.81 26.62
N VAL A 221 -1.88 -3.69 27.64
CA VAL A 221 -1.97 -4.65 28.75
C VAL A 221 -3.33 -5.33 28.66
N TYR A 222 -3.34 -6.65 28.85
CA TYR A 222 -4.56 -7.45 28.93
C TYR A 222 -4.72 -7.94 30.36
N ILE A 223 -5.85 -7.64 30.97
CA ILE A 223 -6.18 -8.10 32.34
C ILE A 223 -7.25 -9.17 32.23
N ARG A 224 -7.16 -10.18 33.09
CA ARG A 224 -8.18 -11.22 33.18
C ARG A 224 -9.56 -10.62 33.50
N ARG A 225 -10.60 -11.10 32.80
CA ARG A 225 -11.95 -10.50 32.84
C ARG A 225 -12.61 -10.57 34.23
N HIS A 226 -12.46 -11.70 34.93
CA HIS A 226 -13.20 -11.97 36.17
C HIS A 226 -12.47 -11.51 37.43
N ASN A 227 -11.17 -11.77 37.51
CA ASN A 227 -10.30 -11.35 38.60
C ASN A 227 -9.17 -10.53 38.00
N LYS A 228 -8.81 -9.39 38.60
CA LYS A 228 -7.67 -8.57 38.15
C LYS A 228 -6.33 -9.09 38.69
N ASP A 229 -6.28 -10.37 39.04
CA ASP A 229 -5.18 -11.08 39.67
C ASP A 229 -4.07 -11.46 38.67
N ALA A 230 -4.37 -11.41 37.36
CA ALA A 230 -3.44 -11.79 36.32
C ALA A 230 -3.52 -10.87 35.11
N MET A 231 -2.35 -10.59 34.53
CA MET A 231 -2.23 -9.75 33.34
C MET A 231 -1.15 -10.22 32.37
N PHE A 232 -1.37 -9.93 31.10
CA PHE A 232 -0.36 -10.00 30.04
C PHE A 232 0.10 -8.61 29.66
N ALA A 233 1.41 -8.40 29.68
CA ALA A 233 2.03 -7.17 29.20
C ALA A 233 3.20 -7.52 28.27
N TYR A 234 3.40 -6.72 27.22
CA TYR A 234 4.55 -6.93 26.34
C TYR A 234 5.80 -6.24 26.90
N CYS A 235 6.86 -7.02 27.13
CA CYS A 235 8.14 -6.51 27.60
C CYS A 235 9.08 -6.18 26.43
N LYS A 236 9.50 -4.91 26.31
CA LYS A 236 10.35 -4.44 25.20
C LYS A 236 11.76 -5.01 25.23
N SER A 237 12.35 -5.17 26.42
CA SER A 237 13.72 -5.70 26.56
C SER A 237 13.80 -7.15 26.14
N LEU A 238 12.80 -7.96 26.52
CA LEU A 238 12.74 -9.39 26.20
C LEU A 238 12.09 -9.68 24.83
N LYS A 239 11.48 -8.66 24.20
CA LYS A 239 10.68 -8.79 22.97
C LYS A 239 9.60 -9.89 23.07
N ALA A 240 9.08 -10.11 24.27
CA ALA A 240 8.17 -11.20 24.58
C ALA A 240 6.97 -10.69 25.38
N TRP A 241 5.84 -11.41 25.24
CA TRP A 241 4.73 -11.26 26.16
C TRP A 241 5.12 -11.87 27.50
N VAL A 242 4.95 -11.11 28.56
CA VAL A 242 5.19 -11.53 29.94
C VAL A 242 3.84 -11.68 30.62
N PHE A 243 3.70 -12.77 31.34
CA PHE A 243 2.57 -13.04 32.20
C PHE A 243 2.97 -12.67 33.63
N ALA A 244 2.13 -11.87 34.29
CA ALA A 244 2.32 -11.46 35.67
C ALA A 244 1.07 -11.81 36.48
N ILE A 245 1.30 -12.36 37.67
CA ILE A 245 0.28 -12.69 38.66
C ILE A 245 0.53 -11.79 39.87
N ASP A 246 -0.53 -11.20 40.41
CA ASP A 246 -0.50 -10.53 41.70
C ASP A 246 -0.74 -11.59 42.79
N LEU A 247 0.28 -11.86 43.60
CA LEU A 247 0.22 -12.78 44.72
C LEU A 247 0.08 -11.92 45.98
N GLU A 248 -1.16 -11.54 46.31
CA GLU A 248 -1.49 -10.97 47.63
C GLU A 248 -1.29 -12.00 48.76
#